data_AF-A0A931GXQ7-F1
#
_entry.id   AF-A0A931GXQ7-F1
#
_cell.length_a   1.000
_cell.length_b   1.000
_cell.length_c   1.000
_cell.angle_alpha   90.00
_cell.angle_beta   90.00
_cell.angle_gamma   90.00
#
_symmetry.space_group_name_H-M   'P 1'
#
loop_
_entity.id
_entity.type
_entity.pdbx_description
1 polymer ?
#
loop_
_entity_poly.entity_id
_entity_poly.type
_entity_poly.pdbx_seq_one_letter_code
_entity_poly.pdbx_strand_id
1 'polypeptide(L)'
;MKKAAFVFVCLAALAACRKDLTVLKDDLNGTWELKRSFSGWAGERVYEPGNGNTVRFSENTYTSVVVYADTTYTTEGTFSLTKGKPSCITEGDDRALINFDNSIFENTISIVDNELTISNTECIADGGSSTYRRIAP
;
A
#
# COMPACT_ATOMS: atom_id res chain seq x y z
N MET A 1 8.30 -44.94 -2.56
CA MET A 1 7.98 -44.00 -1.46
C MET A 1 8.80 -42.70 -1.49
N LYS A 2 10.07 -42.69 -1.91
CA LYS A 2 10.92 -41.46 -1.98
C LYS A 2 10.49 -40.43 -3.04
N LYS A 3 9.83 -40.84 -4.12
CA LYS A 3 9.38 -39.92 -5.20
C LYS A 3 8.17 -39.06 -4.80
N ALA A 4 7.33 -39.55 -3.89
CA ALA A 4 6.14 -38.82 -3.41
C ALA A 4 6.52 -37.67 -2.46
N ALA A 5 7.57 -37.85 -1.65
CA ALA A 5 8.07 -36.82 -0.74
C ALA A 5 8.64 -35.59 -1.48
N PHE A 6 9.25 -35.80 -2.65
CA PHE A 6 9.85 -34.72 -3.43
C PHE A 6 8.78 -33.80 -4.08
N VAL A 7 7.66 -34.37 -4.52
CA VAL A 7 6.54 -33.61 -5.09
C VAL A 7 5.84 -32.74 -4.03
N PHE A 8 5.75 -33.23 -2.80
CA PHE A 8 5.11 -32.49 -1.71
C PHE A 8 5.92 -31.27 -1.25
N VAL A 9 7.26 -31.37 -1.27
CA VAL A 9 8.16 -30.25 -0.92
C VAL A 9 8.10 -29.12 -1.96
N CYS A 10 7.99 -29.44 -3.25
CA CYS A 10 7.87 -28.43 -4.31
C CYS A 10 6.52 -27.67 -4.25
N LEU A 11 5.42 -28.33 -3.88
CA LEU A 11 4.12 -27.69 -3.72
C LEU A 11 4.06 -26.74 -2.50
N ALA A 12 4.74 -27.09 -1.40
CA ALA A 12 4.82 -26.23 -0.22
C ALA A 12 5.62 -24.95 -0.45
N ALA A 13 6.68 -25.00 -1.28
CA ALA A 13 7.48 -23.82 -1.62
C ALA A 13 6.69 -22.78 -2.45
N LEU A 14 5.77 -23.22 -3.31
CA LEU A 14 4.95 -22.32 -4.14
C LEU A 14 3.87 -21.58 -3.33
N ALA A 15 3.40 -22.16 -2.21
CA ALA A 15 2.41 -21.53 -1.34
C ALA A 15 3.01 -20.44 -0.43
N ALA A 16 4.28 -20.59 -0.03
CA ALA A 16 4.96 -19.64 0.85
C ALA A 16 5.13 -18.25 0.19
N CYS A 17 5.44 -18.20 -1.12
CA CYS A 17 5.62 -16.92 -1.84
C CYS A 17 4.37 -16.03 -1.89
N ARG A 18 3.16 -16.58 -1.71
CA ARG A 18 1.91 -15.80 -1.72
C ARG A 18 1.48 -15.31 -0.34
N LYS A 19 2.01 -15.90 0.74
CA LYS A 19 1.52 -15.68 2.10
C LYS A 19 1.67 -14.22 2.53
N ASP A 20 2.79 -13.59 2.18
CA ASP A 20 3.10 -12.22 2.62
C ASP A 20 2.09 -11.20 2.09
N LEU A 21 1.68 -11.32 0.82
CA LEU A 21 0.70 -10.41 0.22
C LEU A 21 -0.72 -10.69 0.68
N THR A 22 -1.06 -11.94 0.96
CA THR A 22 -2.39 -12.27 1.51
C THR A 22 -2.55 -11.67 2.90
N VAL A 23 -1.56 -11.82 3.78
CA VAL A 23 -1.58 -11.19 5.11
C VAL A 23 -1.66 -9.66 5.00
N LEU A 24 -0.84 -9.06 4.13
CA LEU A 24 -0.89 -7.61 3.90
C LEU A 24 -2.26 -7.15 3.40
N LYS A 25 -2.90 -7.91 2.51
CA LYS A 25 -4.22 -7.58 1.98
C LYS A 25 -5.29 -7.62 3.06
N ASP A 26 -5.26 -8.64 3.90
CA ASP A 26 -6.19 -8.78 5.02
C ASP A 26 -5.99 -7.64 6.03
N ASP A 27 -4.74 -7.29 6.34
CA ASP A 27 -4.40 -6.16 7.21
C ASP A 27 -4.77 -4.81 6.58
N LEU A 28 -4.71 -4.68 5.26
CA LEU A 28 -5.02 -3.43 4.57
C LEU A 28 -6.50 -3.06 4.62
N ASN A 29 -7.40 -4.05 4.65
CA ASN A 29 -8.84 -3.82 4.74
C ASN A 29 -9.21 -2.91 5.92
N GLY A 30 -10.19 -2.05 5.69
CA GLY A 30 -10.68 -1.10 6.67
C GLY A 30 -10.41 0.35 6.30
N THR A 31 -10.58 1.25 7.27
CA THR A 31 -10.48 2.70 7.06
C THR A 31 -9.27 3.28 7.79
N TRP A 32 -8.52 4.08 7.05
CA TRP A 32 -7.28 4.71 7.45
C TRP A 32 -7.38 6.22 7.34
N GLU A 33 -6.97 6.95 8.37
CA GLU A 33 -6.95 8.41 8.40
C GLU A 33 -5.53 8.94 8.24
N LEU A 34 -5.35 9.97 7.41
CA LEU A 34 -4.05 10.57 7.15
C LEU A 34 -3.45 11.13 8.45
N LYS A 35 -2.21 10.75 8.72
CA LYS A 35 -1.43 11.19 9.88
C LYS A 35 -0.33 12.16 9.47
N ARG A 36 0.37 11.82 8.39
CA ARG A 36 1.51 12.57 7.88
C ARG A 36 1.53 12.46 6.37
N SER A 37 1.89 13.54 5.69
CA SER A 37 2.34 13.49 4.30
C SER A 37 3.72 14.14 4.18
N PHE A 38 4.50 13.65 3.22
CA PHE A 38 5.74 14.26 2.79
C PHE A 38 5.67 14.45 1.29
N SER A 39 6.12 15.60 0.81
CA SER A 39 6.33 15.91 -0.60
C SER A 39 7.71 16.54 -0.73
N GLY A 40 8.47 16.17 -1.77
CA GLY A 40 9.84 16.69 -1.96
C GLY A 40 9.95 18.21 -1.83
N TRP A 41 9.06 18.95 -2.51
CA TRP A 41 9.07 20.42 -2.50
C TRP A 41 8.36 21.06 -1.31
N ALA A 42 7.23 20.50 -0.86
CA ALA A 42 6.41 21.11 0.19
C ALA A 42 6.84 20.68 1.61
N GLY A 43 7.74 19.69 1.71
CA GLY A 43 8.20 19.13 2.98
C GLY A 43 7.17 18.22 3.64
N GLU A 44 7.28 18.10 4.96
CA GLU A 44 6.39 17.29 5.78
C GLU A 44 5.20 18.11 6.30
N ARG A 45 4.02 17.48 6.29
CA ARG A 45 2.83 17.97 6.97
C ARG A 45 2.29 16.90 7.91
N VAL A 46 2.04 17.29 9.15
CA VAL A 46 1.40 16.45 10.18
C VAL A 46 -0.07 16.87 10.31
N TYR A 47 -0.94 15.88 10.48
CA TYR A 47 -2.39 16.08 10.58
C TYR A 47 -2.88 15.62 11.95
N GLU A 48 -3.73 16.43 12.56
CA GLU A 48 -4.40 16.06 13.80
C GLU A 48 -5.37 14.89 13.56
N PRO A 49 -5.62 14.02 14.55
CA PRO A 49 -6.69 13.03 14.44
C PRO A 49 -8.05 13.70 14.20
N GLY A 50 -8.92 13.06 13.41
CA GLY A 50 -10.23 13.61 13.03
C GLY A 50 -10.18 14.63 11.90
N ASN A 51 -9.11 14.64 11.10
CA ASN A 51 -8.95 15.61 10.00
C ASN A 51 -9.78 15.31 8.75
N GLY A 52 -10.45 14.14 8.70
CA GLY A 52 -11.37 13.77 7.63
C GLY A 52 -10.70 13.29 6.33
N ASN A 53 -9.37 13.42 6.19
CA ASN A 53 -8.64 12.83 5.06
C ASN A 53 -8.49 11.33 5.30
N THR A 54 -9.18 10.52 4.52
CA THR A 54 -9.25 9.07 4.74
C THR A 54 -9.04 8.27 3.47
N VAL A 55 -8.58 7.04 3.62
CA VAL A 55 -8.63 6.00 2.59
C VAL A 55 -9.23 4.74 3.18
N ARG A 56 -10.25 4.20 2.54
CA ARG A 56 -10.88 2.95 2.90
C ARG A 56 -10.57 1.90 1.85
N PHE A 57 -10.07 0.75 2.29
CA PHE A 57 -9.83 -0.41 1.44
C PHE A 57 -10.86 -1.50 1.75
N SER A 58 -11.39 -2.11 0.69
CA SER A 58 -12.28 -3.26 0.78
C SER A 58 -11.99 -4.20 -0.38
N GLU A 59 -11.45 -5.37 -0.07
CA GLU A 59 -11.04 -6.39 -1.03
C GLU A 59 -10.03 -5.86 -2.07
N ASN A 60 -10.48 -5.48 -3.26
CA ASN A 60 -9.67 -4.92 -4.35
C ASN A 60 -10.14 -3.51 -4.75
N THR A 61 -10.98 -2.88 -3.91
CA THR A 61 -11.53 -1.54 -4.13
C THR A 61 -11.05 -0.57 -3.05
N TYR A 62 -11.02 0.70 -3.40
CA TYR A 62 -10.73 1.77 -2.45
C TYR A 62 -11.66 2.97 -2.64
N THR A 63 -11.88 3.70 -1.55
CA THR A 63 -12.47 5.04 -1.54
C THR A 63 -11.51 5.96 -0.79
N SER A 64 -11.09 7.06 -1.41
CA SER A 64 -10.27 8.10 -0.81
C SER A 64 -11.09 9.37 -0.65
N VAL A 65 -10.99 10.02 0.51
CA VAL A 65 -11.58 11.31 0.81
C VAL A 65 -10.46 12.28 1.16
N VAL A 66 -10.38 13.40 0.44
CA VAL A 66 -9.43 14.48 0.70
C VAL A 66 -10.20 15.75 1.04
N VAL A 67 -9.90 16.30 2.21
CA VAL A 67 -10.49 17.55 2.71
C VAL A 67 -9.46 18.66 2.54
N TYR A 68 -9.78 19.63 1.67
CA TYR A 68 -8.95 20.79 1.42
C TYR A 68 -9.78 22.07 1.53
N ALA A 69 -9.46 22.89 2.54
CA ALA A 69 -10.22 24.09 2.89
C ALA A 69 -11.71 23.77 3.12
N ASP A 70 -12.59 24.31 2.30
CA ASP A 70 -14.05 24.13 2.33
C ASP A 70 -14.55 23.06 1.35
N THR A 71 -13.63 22.39 0.64
CA THR A 71 -13.97 21.43 -0.40
C THR A 71 -13.55 20.02 -0.01
N THR A 72 -14.43 19.05 -0.29
CA THR A 72 -14.17 17.62 -0.10
C THR A 72 -14.15 16.93 -1.46
N TYR A 73 -13.08 16.20 -1.73
CA TYR A 73 -12.91 15.40 -2.94
C TYR A 73 -13.00 13.93 -2.59
N THR A 74 -13.84 13.19 -3.32
CA THR A 74 -13.95 11.74 -3.19
C THR A 74 -13.45 11.09 -4.47
N THR A 75 -12.58 10.09 -4.33
CA THR A 75 -12.08 9.26 -5.43
C THR A 75 -12.32 7.80 -5.10
N GLU A 76 -12.81 7.04 -6.07
CA GLU A 76 -13.07 5.61 -5.92
C GLU A 76 -12.45 4.84 -7.07
N GLY A 77 -12.10 3.60 -6.81
CA GLY A 77 -11.55 2.73 -7.84
C GLY A 77 -11.13 1.39 -7.31
N THR A 78 -10.26 0.74 -8.07
CA THR A 78 -9.67 -0.55 -7.80
C THR A 78 -8.17 -0.44 -7.57
N PHE A 79 -7.63 -1.40 -6.83
CA PHE A 79 -6.20 -1.53 -6.63
C PHE A 79 -5.74 -2.97 -6.76
N SER A 80 -4.45 -3.14 -7.01
CA SER A 80 -3.77 -4.42 -6.99
C SER A 80 -2.52 -4.37 -6.12
N LEU A 81 -2.20 -5.49 -5.48
CA LEU A 81 -0.99 -5.69 -4.71
C LEU A 81 -0.07 -6.66 -5.43
N THR A 82 1.19 -6.28 -5.59
CA THR A 82 2.23 -7.14 -6.16
C THR A 82 3.47 -7.13 -5.27
N LYS A 83 4.27 -8.18 -5.37
CA LYS A 83 5.59 -8.27 -4.73
C LYS A 83 6.62 -8.25 -5.85
N GLY A 84 7.54 -7.29 -5.81
CA GLY A 84 8.54 -7.12 -6.84
C GLY A 84 9.34 -5.84 -6.65
N LYS A 85 10.11 -5.48 -7.67
CA LYS A 85 10.88 -4.24 -7.68
C LYS A 85 10.12 -3.15 -8.43
N PRO A 86 10.26 -1.89 -7.99
CA PRO A 86 9.84 -0.78 -8.81
C PRO A 86 10.45 -0.84 -10.21
N SER A 87 9.70 -0.45 -11.24
CA SER A 87 10.11 -0.60 -12.64
C SER A 87 11.46 0.05 -13.01
N CYS A 88 11.88 1.10 -12.29
CA CYS A 88 13.16 1.78 -12.50
C CYS A 88 14.34 1.17 -11.72
N ILE A 89 14.10 0.14 -10.89
CA ILE A 89 15.10 -0.48 -10.03
C ILE A 89 15.41 -1.90 -10.53
N THR A 90 16.67 -2.15 -10.87
CA THR A 90 17.12 -3.47 -11.36
C THR A 90 17.73 -4.35 -10.28
N GLU A 91 18.15 -3.78 -9.14
CA GLU A 91 18.87 -4.48 -8.07
C GLU A 91 18.24 -4.22 -6.69
N GLY A 92 18.48 -5.11 -5.72
CA GLY A 92 17.95 -5.03 -4.36
C GLY A 92 16.84 -6.05 -4.05
N ASP A 93 16.16 -5.86 -2.93
CA ASP A 93 15.11 -6.76 -2.46
C ASP A 93 13.74 -6.40 -3.04
N ASP A 94 12.89 -7.42 -3.22
CA ASP A 94 11.50 -7.23 -3.61
C ASP A 94 10.70 -6.57 -2.50
N ARG A 95 9.78 -5.67 -2.88
CA ARG A 95 8.94 -4.89 -1.99
C ARG A 95 7.48 -5.14 -2.29
N ALA A 96 6.60 -4.83 -1.34
CA ALA A 96 5.18 -4.79 -1.59
C ALA A 96 4.84 -3.48 -2.34
N LEU A 97 4.14 -3.63 -3.46
CA LEU A 97 3.73 -2.56 -4.35
C LEU A 97 2.21 -2.50 -4.38
N ILE A 98 1.67 -1.28 -4.41
CA ILE A 98 0.25 -1.00 -4.60
C ILE A 98 0.07 -0.16 -5.87
N ASN A 99 -0.79 -0.65 -6.75
CA ASN A 99 -1.13 0.01 -8.01
C ASN A 99 -2.62 0.32 -8.02
N PHE A 100 -2.94 1.62 -8.10
CA PHE A 100 -4.30 2.11 -8.24
C PHE A 100 -4.64 2.25 -9.72
N ASP A 101 -5.86 1.88 -10.11
CA ASP A 101 -6.35 1.98 -11.48
C ASP A 101 -6.30 3.40 -12.08
N ASN A 102 -6.50 4.41 -11.24
CA ASN A 102 -6.46 5.82 -11.62
C ASN A 102 -5.09 6.47 -11.43
N SER A 103 -4.04 5.70 -11.15
CA SER A 103 -2.68 6.20 -10.94
C SER A 103 -1.75 5.73 -12.05
N ILE A 104 -1.00 6.67 -12.62
CA ILE A 104 0.13 6.35 -13.51
C ILE A 104 1.42 6.04 -12.75
N PHE A 105 1.40 6.22 -11.43
CA PHE A 105 2.54 6.01 -10.55
C PHE A 105 2.43 4.70 -9.81
N GLU A 106 3.53 3.95 -9.81
CA GLU A 106 3.73 2.79 -8.96
C GLU A 106 4.12 3.24 -7.56
N ASN A 107 3.51 2.64 -6.55
CA ASN A 107 3.73 2.98 -5.15
C ASN A 107 4.18 1.77 -4.36
N THR A 108 5.03 2.00 -3.36
CA THR A 108 5.31 1.03 -2.31
C THR A 108 4.25 1.14 -1.21
N ILE A 109 4.01 0.02 -0.53
CA ILE A 109 3.08 -0.05 0.60
C ILE A 109 3.69 -0.86 1.74
N SER A 110 3.42 -0.44 2.97
CA SER A 110 3.77 -1.20 4.17
C SER A 110 2.78 -0.91 5.29
N ILE A 111 2.57 -1.90 6.16
CA ILE A 111 1.83 -1.74 7.41
C ILE A 111 2.75 -2.22 8.53
N VAL A 112 3.10 -1.31 9.44
CA VAL A 112 3.95 -1.60 10.61
C VAL A 112 3.33 -0.92 11.81
N ASP A 113 3.22 -1.62 12.94
CA ASP A 113 2.64 -1.09 14.18
C ASP A 113 1.25 -0.43 14.00
N ASN A 114 0.42 -1.02 13.12
CA ASN A 114 -0.91 -0.51 12.77
C ASN A 114 -0.91 0.89 12.12
N GLU A 115 0.21 1.26 11.50
CA GLU A 115 0.34 2.43 10.62
C GLU A 115 0.56 1.97 9.19
N LEU A 116 -0.25 2.49 8.28
CA LEU A 116 -0.14 2.26 6.85
C LEU A 116 0.73 3.35 6.25
N THR A 117 1.75 2.99 5.49
CA THR A 117 2.52 3.93 4.69
C THR A 117 2.41 3.56 3.22
N ILE A 118 2.03 4.53 2.39
CA ILE A 118 2.04 4.47 0.93
C ILE A 118 3.01 5.52 0.43
N SER A 119 4.02 5.10 -0.33
CA SER A 119 5.04 6.03 -0.86
C SER A 119 5.18 5.86 -2.36
N ASN A 120 5.38 6.96 -3.05
CA ASN A 120 5.88 6.91 -4.42
C ASN A 120 7.20 6.13 -4.45
N THR A 121 7.41 5.38 -5.53
CA THR A 121 8.69 4.72 -5.76
C THR A 121 9.79 5.74 -6.04
N GLU A 122 11.04 5.34 -5.86
CA GLU A 122 12.23 6.16 -6.13
C GLU A 122 12.35 6.56 -7.62
N CYS A 123 11.49 6.00 -8.47
CA CYS A 123 11.35 6.36 -9.87
C CYS A 123 10.85 7.79 -10.08
N ILE A 124 10.38 8.46 -9.02
CA ILE A 124 9.77 9.79 -9.07
C ILE A 124 10.64 10.75 -8.24
N ALA A 125 11.35 11.66 -8.93
CA ALA A 125 12.34 12.55 -8.32
C ALA A 125 11.79 13.41 -7.16
N ASP A 126 10.53 13.84 -7.25
CA ASP A 126 9.82 14.62 -6.23
C ASP A 126 8.73 13.80 -5.52
N GLY A 127 8.90 12.48 -5.50
CA GLY A 127 7.97 11.54 -4.89
C GLY A 127 7.64 11.91 -3.44
N GLY A 128 6.39 11.63 -3.07
CA GLY A 128 5.90 11.81 -1.72
C GLY A 128 5.62 10.50 -1.00
N SER A 129 5.28 10.62 0.27
CA SER A 129 4.77 9.51 1.09
C SER A 129 3.62 9.99 1.95
N SER A 130 2.65 9.12 2.17
CA SER A 130 1.55 9.34 3.10
C SER A 130 1.53 8.23 4.13
N THR A 131 1.48 8.60 5.41
CA THR A 131 1.32 7.69 6.54
C THR A 131 -0.03 7.89 7.17
N TYR A 132 -0.70 6.80 7.49
CA TYR A 132 -2.08 6.76 7.96
C TYR A 132 -2.19 5.95 9.24
N ARG A 133 -3.14 6.33 10.09
CA ARG A 133 -3.54 5.58 11.29
C ARG A 133 -4.84 4.84 11.02
N ARG A 134 -5.00 3.60 11.50
CA ARG A 134 -6.28 2.90 11.36
C ARG A 134 -7.34 3.52 12.27
N ILE A 135 -8.56 3.70 11.75
CA ILE A 135 -9.71 4.22 12.51
C ILE A 135 -10.93 3.28 12.47
N ALA A 136 -11.00 2.34 11.52
CA ALA A 136 -12.01 1.29 11.50
C ALA A 136 -11.48 0.02 10.80
N PRO A 137 -11.95 -1.18 11.20
CA PRO A 137 -11.71 -2.42 10.47
C PRO A 137 -12.48 -2.48 9.14
#